data_AF-A0A2C9LHJ3-F1
#
_entry.id   AF-A0A2C9LHJ3-F1
#
_cell.length_a   1.000
_cell.length_b   1.000
_cell.length_c   1.000
_cell.angle_alpha   90.00
_cell.angle_beta   90.00
_cell.angle_gamma   90.00
#
_symmetry.space_group_name_H-M   'P 1'
#
loop_
_entity.id
_entity.type
_entity.pdbx_description
1 polymer ?
#
loop_
_entity_poly.entity_id
_entity_poly.type
_entity_poly.pdbx_seq_one_letter_code
_entity_poly.pdbx_strand_id
1 'polypeptide(L)'
;GNYLSLNIAFSTLDYLDEETSYQPWHAVRRELTYMDQMLSLNGIYGQFQRFLRCKLQKPYQYFGWNNTESSHSDILSRTLIASQACKFGVPQCLQAASEQYRSWMDNPSIN
;
A
#
# COMPACT_ATOMS: atom_id res chain seq x y z
N GLY A 1 -24.98 2.63 16.62
CA GLY A 1 -24.77 1.18 16.64
C GLY A 1 -23.32 0.95 16.99
N ASN A 2 -23.03 0.22 18.08
CA ASN A 2 -21.67 0.08 18.57
C ASN A 2 -20.88 -0.93 17.72
N TYR A 3 -19.91 -0.38 17.01
CA TYR A 3 -18.95 -1.06 16.15
C TYR A 3 -18.04 -1.98 16.96
N LEU A 4 -17.57 -3.03 16.29
CA LEU A 4 -16.46 -3.89 16.74
C LEU A 4 -15.32 -3.02 17.28
N SER A 5 -14.66 -3.45 18.36
CA SER A 5 -13.54 -2.65 18.91
C SER A 5 -12.47 -2.46 17.83
N LEU A 6 -11.86 -1.27 17.78
CA LEU A 6 -10.83 -0.95 16.79
C LEU A 6 -9.69 -1.98 16.80
N ASN A 7 -9.38 -2.52 17.99
CA ASN A 7 -8.39 -3.58 18.16
C ASN A 7 -8.78 -4.88 17.45
N ILE A 8 -10.04 -5.30 17.53
CA ILE A 8 -10.52 -6.49 16.82
C ILE A 8 -10.53 -6.22 15.31
N ALA A 9 -10.96 -5.02 14.88
CA ALA A 9 -10.90 -4.63 13.48
C ALA A 9 -9.46 -4.61 12.94
N PHE A 10 -8.48 -4.21 13.76
CA PHE A 10 -7.07 -4.27 13.37
C PHE A 10 -6.52 -5.69 13.33
N SER A 11 -6.98 -6.61 14.19
CA SER A 11 -6.53 -8.00 14.15
C SER A 11 -6.91 -8.71 12.85
N THR A 12 -7.96 -8.28 12.15
CA THR A 12 -8.29 -8.84 10.82
C THR A 12 -7.31 -8.38 9.74
N LEU A 13 -6.53 -7.32 9.99
CA LEU A 13 -5.48 -6.84 9.09
C LEU A 13 -4.13 -7.52 9.37
N ASP A 14 -4.06 -8.42 10.34
CA ASP A 14 -2.79 -8.99 10.75
C ASP A 14 -2.12 -9.86 9.70
N TYR A 15 -2.90 -10.52 8.85
CA TYR A 15 -2.37 -11.38 7.79
C TYR A 15 -1.89 -10.62 6.54
N LEU A 16 -2.13 -9.31 6.46
CA LEU A 16 -1.91 -8.56 5.22
C LEU A 16 -0.46 -8.51 4.76
N ASP A 17 0.52 -8.74 5.65
CA ASP A 17 1.91 -8.83 5.23
C ASP A 17 2.21 -10.09 4.41
N GLU A 18 1.34 -11.09 4.43
CA GLU A 18 1.45 -12.31 3.62
C GLU A 18 0.46 -12.33 2.44
N GLU A 19 -0.39 -11.32 2.28
CA GLU A 19 -1.41 -11.26 1.23
C GLU A 19 -0.88 -10.56 -0.02
N THR A 20 -1.10 -11.15 -1.20
CA THR A 20 -0.67 -10.61 -2.50
C THR A 20 -1.79 -10.61 -3.55
N SER A 21 -2.94 -11.19 -3.23
CA SER A 21 -4.09 -11.30 -4.12
C SER A 21 -4.81 -9.96 -4.25
N TYR A 22 -5.33 -9.67 -5.44
CA TYR A 22 -5.99 -8.41 -5.72
C TYR A 22 -7.28 -8.24 -4.91
N GLN A 23 -8.09 -9.28 -4.79
CA GLN A 23 -9.43 -9.22 -4.23
C GLN A 23 -9.43 -8.83 -2.74
N PRO A 24 -8.61 -9.45 -1.87
CA PRO A 24 -8.50 -9.06 -0.46
C PRO A 24 -7.96 -7.62 -0.29
N TRP A 25 -6.90 -7.26 -1.01
CA TRP A 25 -6.36 -5.90 -0.97
C TRP A 25 -7.36 -4.86 -1.48
N HIS A 26 -8.13 -5.18 -2.50
CA HIS A 26 -9.16 -4.30 -3.03
C HIS A 26 -10.27 -4.05 -2.01
N ALA A 27 -10.69 -5.08 -1.27
CA ALA A 27 -11.66 -4.93 -0.18
C ALA A 27 -11.10 -4.05 0.95
N VAL A 28 -9.86 -4.32 1.37
CA VAL A 28 -9.18 -3.58 2.45
C VAL A 28 -8.96 -2.11 2.10
N ARG A 29 -8.62 -1.79 0.84
CA ARG A 29 -8.32 -0.44 0.37
C ARG A 29 -9.40 0.59 0.76
N ARG A 30 -10.67 0.20 0.67
CA ARG A 30 -11.79 1.10 1.00
C ARG A 30 -11.76 1.48 2.48
N GLU A 31 -11.57 0.50 3.35
CA GLU A 31 -11.50 0.71 4.80
C GLU A 31 -10.26 1.51 5.18
N LEU A 32 -9.09 1.22 4.58
CA LEU A 32 -7.87 2.01 4.82
C LEU A 32 -8.05 3.48 4.42
N THR A 33 -8.77 3.75 3.35
CA THR A 33 -9.08 5.13 2.92
C THR A 33 -9.93 5.86 3.94
N TYR A 34 -10.95 5.18 4.48
CA TYR A 34 -11.80 5.75 5.53
C TYR A 34 -11.00 6.02 6.81
N MET A 35 -10.19 5.05 7.26
CA MET A 35 -9.37 5.20 8.46
C MET A 35 -8.32 6.30 8.31
N ASP A 36 -7.70 6.42 7.15
CA ASP A 36 -6.74 7.47 6.84
C ASP A 36 -7.36 8.88 6.99
N GLN A 37 -8.57 9.08 6.48
CA GLN A 37 -9.31 10.33 6.64
C GLN A 37 -9.66 10.60 8.11
N MET A 38 -10.22 9.61 8.80
CA MET A 38 -10.66 9.75 10.20
C MET A 38 -9.52 9.98 11.17
N LEU A 39 -8.36 9.38 10.92
CA LEU A 39 -7.21 9.46 11.81
C LEU A 39 -6.28 10.62 11.48
N SER A 40 -6.38 11.26 10.31
CA SER A 40 -5.44 12.29 9.83
C SER A 40 -5.11 13.41 10.84
N LEU A 41 -6.08 13.83 11.66
CA LEU A 41 -5.92 14.87 12.69
C LEU A 41 -5.76 14.31 14.12
N ASN A 42 -5.71 12.98 14.26
CA ASN A 42 -5.61 12.30 15.54
C ASN A 42 -4.14 12.00 15.89
N GLY A 43 -3.77 12.12 17.17
CA GLY A 43 -2.42 11.82 17.65
C GLY A 43 -1.95 10.38 17.39
N ILE A 44 -2.86 9.42 17.14
CA ILE A 44 -2.52 8.04 16.81
C ILE A 44 -2.19 7.80 15.33
N TYR A 45 -2.36 8.80 14.45
CA TYR A 45 -2.17 8.64 13.00
C TYR A 45 -0.78 8.08 12.65
N GLY A 46 0.26 8.56 13.33
CA GLY A 46 1.62 8.07 13.12
C GLY A 46 1.78 6.58 13.45
N GLN A 47 1.00 6.03 14.40
CA GLN A 47 1.01 4.59 14.71
C GLN A 47 0.29 3.80 13.63
N PHE A 48 -0.85 4.30 13.14
CA PHE A 48 -1.58 3.71 12.02
C PHE A 48 -0.72 3.65 10.75
N GLN A 49 -0.03 4.74 10.40
CA GLN A 49 0.89 4.75 9.27
C GLN A 49 2.05 3.75 9.44
N ARG A 50 2.62 3.61 10.65
CA ARG A 50 3.67 2.61 10.92
C ARG A 50 3.14 1.19 10.78
N PHE A 51 1.95 0.91 11.31
CA PHE A 51 1.30 -0.40 11.18
C PHE A 51 1.13 -0.78 9.70
N LEU A 52 0.55 0.10 8.90
CA LEU A 52 0.34 -0.18 7.47
C LEU A 52 1.64 -0.27 6.68
N ARG A 53 2.64 0.55 7.02
CA ARG A 53 3.99 0.43 6.43
C ARG A 53 4.56 -0.96 6.66
N CYS A 54 4.42 -1.52 7.87
CA CYS A 54 4.85 -2.89 8.17
C CYS A 54 4.04 -3.91 7.35
N LYS A 55 2.72 -3.78 7.26
CA LYS A 55 1.88 -4.69 6.48
C LYS A 55 2.15 -4.65 4.97
N LEU A 56 2.54 -3.50 4.43
CA LEU A 56 2.77 -3.32 2.99
C LEU A 56 4.19 -3.69 2.54
N GLN A 57 5.14 -3.89 3.46
CA GLN A 57 6.54 -4.06 3.10
C GLN A 57 6.80 -5.35 2.30
N LYS A 58 6.32 -6.50 2.79
CA LYS A 58 6.47 -7.80 2.10
C LYS A 58 5.68 -7.86 0.77
N PRO A 59 4.39 -7.49 0.71
CA PRO A 59 3.64 -7.49 -0.56
C PRO A 59 4.28 -6.59 -1.61
N TYR A 60 4.78 -5.42 -1.21
CA TYR A 60 5.47 -4.52 -2.13
C TYR A 60 6.77 -5.13 -2.67
N GLN A 61 7.57 -5.77 -1.81
CA GLN A 61 8.79 -6.46 -2.22
C GLN A 61 8.51 -7.65 -3.14
N TYR A 62 7.41 -8.37 -2.91
CA TYR A 62 6.99 -9.50 -3.75
C TYR A 62 6.77 -9.09 -5.20
N PHE A 63 6.05 -7.98 -5.42
CA PHE A 63 5.81 -7.50 -6.78
C PHE A 63 7.03 -6.75 -7.33
N GLY A 64 7.53 -5.72 -6.64
CA GLY A 64 8.51 -4.78 -7.21
C GLY A 64 7.93 -3.95 -8.38
N TRP A 65 8.81 -3.38 -9.23
CA TRP A 65 8.40 -2.52 -10.36
C TRP A 65 8.36 -3.20 -11.71
N ASN A 66 9.13 -4.28 -11.89
CA ASN A 66 9.17 -4.98 -13.17
C ASN A 66 7.90 -5.80 -13.37
N ASN A 67 7.06 -5.37 -14.32
CA ASN A 67 5.82 -6.03 -14.71
C ASN A 67 5.95 -6.86 -15.98
N THR A 68 7.17 -7.10 -16.48
CA THR A 68 7.43 -8.00 -17.61
C THR A 68 6.86 -9.38 -17.30
N GLU A 69 6.12 -9.98 -18.23
CA GLU A 69 5.49 -11.31 -18.09
C GLU A 69 4.46 -11.44 -16.93
N SER A 70 3.99 -10.34 -16.35
CA SER A 70 2.98 -10.37 -15.29
C SER A 70 1.58 -10.71 -15.84
N SER A 71 0.83 -11.53 -15.12
CA SER A 71 -0.59 -11.77 -15.45
C SER A 71 -1.42 -10.49 -15.23
N HIS A 72 -2.62 -10.43 -15.81
CA HIS A 72 -3.52 -9.30 -15.58
C HIS A 72 -3.81 -9.06 -14.08
N SER A 73 -4.02 -10.15 -13.34
CA SER A 73 -4.25 -10.10 -11.89
C SER A 73 -3.02 -9.55 -11.14
N ASP A 74 -1.81 -9.96 -11.53
CA ASP A 74 -0.58 -9.47 -10.91
C ASP A 74 -0.34 -7.98 -11.19
N ILE A 75 -0.69 -7.51 -12.39
CA ILE A 75 -0.62 -6.08 -12.74
C ILE A 75 -1.57 -5.28 -11.83
N LEU A 76 -2.79 -5.78 -11.61
CA LEU A 76 -3.75 -5.13 -10.72
C LEU A 76 -3.28 -5.12 -9.26
N SER A 77 -2.82 -6.26 -8.74
CA SER A 77 -2.24 -6.37 -7.39
C SER A 77 -1.05 -5.43 -7.22
N ARG A 78 -0.08 -5.46 -8.15
CA ARG A 78 1.11 -4.61 -8.14
C ARG A 78 0.76 -3.13 -8.09
N THR A 79 -0.15 -2.68 -8.96
CA THR A 79 -0.57 -1.28 -9.03
C THR A 79 -1.22 -0.85 -7.72
N LEU A 80 -2.11 -1.68 -7.20
CA LEU A 80 -2.82 -1.43 -5.95
C LEU A 80 -1.86 -1.36 -4.76
N ILE A 81 -1.01 -2.37 -4.59
CA ILE A 81 -0.06 -2.47 -3.48
C ILE A 81 0.98 -1.35 -3.57
N ALA A 82 1.52 -1.03 -4.75
CA ALA A 82 2.44 0.09 -4.93
C ALA A 82 1.79 1.42 -4.53
N SER A 83 0.54 1.66 -4.95
CA SER A 83 -0.21 2.85 -4.56
C SER A 83 -0.35 2.98 -3.03
N GLN A 84 -0.72 1.89 -2.35
CA GLN A 84 -0.84 1.91 -0.89
C GLN A 84 0.52 2.04 -0.19
N ALA A 85 1.53 1.30 -0.66
CA ALA A 85 2.89 1.32 -0.11
C ALA A 85 3.49 2.73 -0.13
N CYS A 86 3.40 3.42 -1.27
CA CYS A 86 3.87 4.79 -1.38
C CYS A 86 3.04 5.75 -0.52
N LYS A 87 1.70 5.60 -0.49
CA LYS A 87 0.81 6.43 0.35
C LYS A 87 1.17 6.36 1.85
N PHE A 88 1.47 5.17 2.37
CA PHE A 88 1.82 4.96 3.77
C PHE A 88 3.35 5.04 4.04
N GLY A 89 4.12 5.42 3.03
CA GLY A 89 5.54 5.73 3.15
C GLY A 89 6.45 4.53 3.35
N VAL A 90 6.21 3.43 2.63
CA VAL A 90 7.18 2.35 2.50
C VAL A 90 8.43 2.92 1.81
N PRO A 91 9.61 2.91 2.46
CA PRO A 91 10.81 3.60 1.95
C PRO A 91 11.21 3.18 0.54
N GLN A 92 11.14 1.87 0.25
CA GLN A 92 11.49 1.33 -1.07
C GLN A 92 10.54 1.84 -2.17
N CYS A 93 9.25 2.03 -1.83
CA CYS A 93 8.29 2.60 -2.76
C CYS A 93 8.58 4.07 -3.06
N LEU A 94 8.81 4.87 -2.02
CA LEU A 94 9.14 6.29 -2.17
C LEU A 94 10.44 6.50 -2.95
N GLN A 95 11.47 5.70 -2.64
CA GLN A 95 12.74 5.74 -3.34
C GLN A 95 12.55 5.48 -4.83
N ALA A 96 11.94 4.35 -5.18
CA ALA A 96 11.81 3.98 -6.58
C ALA A 96 10.84 4.90 -7.35
N ALA A 97 9.75 5.37 -6.72
CA ALA A 97 8.89 6.38 -7.34
C ALA A 97 9.65 7.68 -7.65
N SER A 98 10.53 8.11 -6.73
CA SER A 98 11.38 9.30 -6.92
C SER A 98 12.42 9.09 -8.01
N GLU A 99 13.03 7.90 -8.09
CA GLU A 99 13.99 7.53 -9.13
C GLU A 99 13.33 7.50 -10.52
N GLN A 100 12.15 6.90 -10.64
CA GLN A 100 11.42 6.87 -11.90
C GLN A 100 10.99 8.26 -12.34
N TYR A 101 10.52 9.10 -11.41
CA TYR A 101 10.19 10.48 -11.72
C TYR A 101 11.42 11.28 -12.18
N ARG A 102 12.58 11.09 -11.53
CA ARG A 102 13.84 11.71 -11.95
C ARG A 102 14.26 11.26 -13.35
N SER A 103 14.21 9.95 -13.63
CA SER A 103 14.56 9.42 -14.95
C SER A 103 13.67 10.00 -16.05
N TRP A 104 12.38 10.17 -15.79
CA TRP A 104 11.46 10.82 -16.73
C TRP A 104 11.79 12.31 -16.93
N MET A 105 12.18 13.03 -15.88
CA MET A 105 12.59 14.43 -16.01
C MET A 105 13.88 14.59 -16.83
N ASP A 106 14.85 13.69 -16.63
CA ASP A 106 16.13 13.72 -17.36
C ASP A 106 15.95 13.31 -18.83
N ASN A 107 14.93 12.50 -19.12
CA ASN A 107 14.55 12.13 -20.49
C ASN A 107 13.03 12.05 -20.65
N PRO A 108 12.37 13.16 -21.03
CA PRO A 108 10.91 13.22 -21.16
C PRO A 108 10.30 12.29 -22.21
N SER A 109 11.12 11.69 -23.08
CA SER A 109 10.70 10.71 -24.09
C SER A 109 10.67 9.26 -23.60
N ILE A 110 11.12 8.99 -22.37
CA ILE A 110 11.01 7.68 -21.72
C ILE A 110 9.72 7.66 -20.91
N ASN A 111 8.65 7.12 -21.51
CA ASN A 111 7.51 6.38 -20.93
C ASN A 111 6.38 6.24 -21.95
#